data_AF-A0A9W9TQN1-F1
#
_entry.id   AF-A0A9W9TQN1-F1
#
_cell.length_a   1.000
_cell.length_b   1.000
_cell.length_c   1.000
_cell.angle_alpha   90.00
_cell.angle_beta   90.00
_cell.angle_gamma   90.00
#
_symmetry.space_group_name_H-M   'P 1'
#
loop_
_entity.id
_entity.type
_entity.pdbx_description
1 polymer ?
#
loop_
_entity_poly.entity_id
_entity_poly.type
_entity_poly.pdbx_seq_one_letter_code
_entity_poly.pdbx_strand_id
1 'polypeptide(L)'
;MFYNGHFKESQEQVLDLEDMDGVISSRALDAFIQWLYRGTINFDIKSTEEKIPAAMELVRFADMYNVDELEAKMARYIKEILASAKPPYENYGLNQNTYFLKSDHIISALNLPRGHAVRRLLAAASVEGYLKGGKYKFADLAQDYTSYGADLLQECSWHCAGCSEKMYVWRTPSTERNSAYLQNK
;
A
#
# COMPACT_ATOMS: atom_id res chain seq x y z
N MET A 1 17.73 -16.33 14.38
CA MET A 1 18.84 -16.94 13.60
C MET A 1 19.10 -18.33 14.14
N PHE A 2 19.39 -19.30 13.28
CA PHE A 2 19.41 -20.73 13.59
C PHE A 2 20.37 -21.09 14.74
N TYR A 3 19.85 -21.10 15.96
CA TYR A 3 20.57 -21.60 17.13
C TYR A 3 20.28 -23.10 17.27
N ASN A 4 21.33 -23.86 17.60
CA ASN A 4 21.34 -25.28 17.99
C ASN A 4 21.87 -26.32 16.98
N GLY A 5 22.55 -25.94 15.89
CA GLY A 5 23.34 -26.92 15.11
C GLY A 5 22.53 -27.95 14.29
N HIS A 6 21.20 -27.95 14.44
CA HIS A 6 20.29 -28.91 13.80
C HIS A 6 20.04 -28.61 12.32
N PHE A 7 20.48 -27.44 11.86
CA PHE A 7 20.33 -26.99 10.47
C PHE A 7 21.72 -26.85 9.83
N LYS A 8 21.85 -27.27 8.57
CA LYS A 8 23.11 -27.20 7.82
C LYS A 8 23.65 -25.76 7.76
N GLU A 9 22.73 -24.81 7.63
CA GLU A 9 22.92 -23.36 7.63
C GLU A 9 23.57 -22.86 8.93
N SER A 10 23.30 -23.51 10.06
CA SER A 10 23.93 -23.16 11.34
C SER A 10 25.39 -23.64 11.43
N GLN A 11 25.77 -24.68 10.67
CA GLN A 11 27.14 -25.16 10.60
C GLN A 11 27.95 -24.36 9.58
N GLU A 12 27.35 -24.04 8.45
CA GLU A 12 27.98 -23.31 7.37
C GLU A 12 28.00 -21.79 7.61
N GLN A 13 27.17 -21.29 8.53
CA GLN A 13 26.97 -19.85 8.77
C GLN A 13 26.56 -19.10 7.49
N VAL A 14 25.90 -19.81 6.58
CA VAL A 14 25.40 -19.33 5.30
C VAL A 14 23.94 -19.74 5.19
N LEU A 15 23.11 -18.81 4.72
CA LEU A 15 21.71 -19.05 4.39
C LEU A 15 21.51 -18.65 2.93
N ASP A 16 21.18 -19.64 2.11
CA ASP A 16 20.77 -19.40 0.73
C ASP A 16 19.28 -19.04 0.72
N LEU A 17 18.98 -17.82 0.28
CA LEU A 17 17.61 -17.38 0.07
C LEU A 17 17.20 -17.80 -1.35
N GLU A 18 16.12 -18.57 -1.46
CA GLU A 18 15.61 -19.05 -2.75
C GLU A 18 15.19 -17.86 -3.62
N ASP A 19 15.89 -17.65 -4.74
CA ASP A 19 15.58 -16.56 -5.65
C ASP A 19 14.16 -16.73 -6.22
N MET A 20 13.25 -15.87 -5.79
CA MET A 20 11.87 -15.83 -6.24
C MET A 20 11.63 -14.51 -6.95
N ASP A 21 11.27 -14.63 -8.23
CA ASP A 21 11.12 -13.49 -9.13
C ASP A 21 10.16 -12.43 -8.55
N GLY A 22 10.68 -11.22 -8.38
CA GLY A 22 9.99 -10.08 -7.78
C GLY A 22 9.69 -10.16 -6.27
N VAL A 23 10.14 -11.19 -5.54
CA VAL A 23 10.01 -11.29 -4.07
C VAL A 23 11.34 -10.97 -3.38
N ILE A 24 12.43 -11.56 -3.85
CA ILE A 24 13.76 -11.35 -3.26
C ILE A 24 14.51 -10.32 -4.10
N SER A 25 14.47 -9.06 -3.66
CA SER A 25 15.34 -8.01 -4.19
C SER A 25 16.38 -7.63 -3.14
N SER A 26 17.58 -7.22 -3.59
CA SER A 26 18.60 -6.66 -2.69
C SER A 26 18.04 -5.49 -1.87
N ARG A 27 17.18 -4.69 -2.50
CA ARG A 27 16.45 -3.59 -1.88
C ARG A 27 15.53 -4.04 -0.73
N ALA A 28 14.75 -5.11 -0.93
CA ALA A 28 13.89 -5.67 0.11
C ALA A 28 14.72 -6.23 1.27
N LEU A 29 15.79 -6.97 0.96
CA LEU A 29 16.69 -7.54 1.96
C LEU A 29 17.37 -6.45 2.80
N ASP A 30 17.90 -5.41 2.16
CA ASP A 30 18.53 -4.27 2.84
C ASP A 30 17.54 -3.56 3.77
N ALA A 31 16.31 -3.32 3.29
CA ALA A 31 15.26 -2.70 4.09
C ALA A 31 14.85 -3.59 5.28
N PHE A 32 14.80 -4.91 5.08
CA PHE A 32 14.52 -5.88 6.13
C PHE A 32 15.63 -5.91 7.20
N ILE A 33 16.91 -5.92 6.79
CA ILE A 33 18.06 -5.85 7.70
C ILE A 33 18.04 -4.54 8.49
N GLN A 34 17.78 -3.40 7.83
CA GLN A 34 17.63 -2.12 8.52
C GLN A 34 16.54 -2.18 9.60
N TRP A 35 15.40 -2.78 9.29
CA TRP A 35 14.32 -2.95 10.25
C TRP A 35 14.73 -3.86 11.41
N LEU A 36 15.35 -5.00 11.15
CA LEU A 36 15.81 -5.93 12.19
C LEU A 36 16.77 -5.27 13.18
N TYR A 37 17.73 -4.49 12.68
CA TYR A 37 18.78 -3.91 13.53
C TYR A 37 18.42 -2.56 14.14
N ARG A 38 17.57 -1.76 13.49
CA ARG A 38 17.29 -0.37 13.90
C ARG A 38 15.82 -0.10 14.21
N GLY A 39 14.92 -1.01 13.88
CA GLY A 39 13.47 -0.80 13.97
C GLY A 39 12.94 0.21 12.94
N THR A 40 13.78 0.73 12.04
CA THR A 40 13.45 1.78 11.06
C THR A 40 13.77 1.32 9.65
N ILE A 41 13.01 1.79 8.66
CA ILE A 41 13.24 1.48 7.25
C ILE A 41 13.45 2.80 6.51
N ASN A 42 14.56 2.90 5.79
CA ASN A 42 14.80 3.97 4.84
C ASN A 42 15.20 3.36 3.49
N PHE A 43 14.36 3.53 2.48
CA PHE A 43 14.64 3.04 1.14
C PHE A 43 15.64 3.93 0.36
N ASP A 44 15.92 5.15 0.83
CA ASP A 44 16.72 6.17 0.11
C ASP A 44 16.24 6.43 -1.34
N ILE A 45 14.92 6.34 -1.55
CA ILE A 45 14.31 6.50 -2.87
C ILE A 45 13.88 7.95 -3.08
N LYS A 46 14.48 8.60 -4.08
CA LYS A 46 14.09 9.95 -4.53
C LYS A 46 12.82 9.96 -5.38
N SER A 47 12.65 8.96 -6.25
CA SER A 47 11.51 8.87 -7.16
C SER A 47 10.26 8.38 -6.43
N THR A 48 9.17 9.15 -6.46
CA THR A 48 7.89 8.71 -5.88
C THR A 48 7.36 7.44 -6.55
N GLU A 49 7.64 7.23 -7.83
CA GLU A 49 7.20 6.03 -8.58
C GLU A 49 7.78 4.74 -8.03
N GLU A 50 8.98 4.78 -7.45
CA GLU A 50 9.69 3.62 -6.92
C GLU A 50 9.37 3.32 -5.45
N LYS A 51 8.75 4.27 -4.74
CA LYS A 51 8.49 4.12 -3.30
C LYS A 51 7.44 3.05 -3.00
N ILE A 52 6.37 2.99 -3.79
CA ILE A 52 5.32 1.98 -3.62
C ILE A 52 5.84 0.57 -4.00
N PRO A 53 6.51 0.38 -5.17
CA PRO A 53 7.18 -0.88 -5.50
C PRO A 53 8.14 -1.36 -4.42
N ALA A 54 9.00 -0.50 -3.87
CA ALA A 54 9.94 -0.89 -2.83
C ALA A 54 9.25 -1.35 -1.53
N ALA A 55 8.17 -0.65 -1.14
CA ALA A 55 7.37 -1.07 0.01
C ALA A 55 6.67 -2.41 -0.25
N MET A 56 6.13 -2.61 -1.45
CA MET A 56 5.50 -3.86 -1.88
C MET A 56 6.47 -5.04 -1.88
N GLU A 57 7.69 -4.86 -2.38
CA GLU A 57 8.75 -5.87 -2.34
C GLU A 57 9.07 -6.29 -0.90
N LEU A 58 9.28 -5.31 -0.01
CA LEU A 58 9.57 -5.61 1.41
C LEU A 58 8.42 -6.38 2.07
N VAL A 59 7.18 -6.03 1.78
CA VAL A 59 6.00 -6.70 2.33
C VAL A 59 5.92 -8.14 1.84
N ARG A 60 6.08 -8.37 0.54
CA ARG A 60 6.10 -9.74 -0.01
C ARG A 60 7.22 -10.57 0.60
N PHE A 61 8.39 -9.97 0.77
CA PHE A 61 9.52 -10.61 1.44
C PHE A 61 9.18 -10.97 2.90
N ALA A 62 8.55 -10.05 3.64
CA ALA A 62 8.13 -10.27 5.02
C ALA A 62 7.09 -11.39 5.13
N ASP A 63 6.06 -11.38 4.27
CA ASP A 63 5.00 -12.38 4.23
C ASP A 63 5.55 -13.78 3.92
N MET A 64 6.52 -13.88 3.00
CA MET A 64 7.16 -15.14 2.64
C MET A 64 7.84 -15.83 3.83
N TYR A 65 8.32 -15.04 4.80
CA TYR A 65 8.92 -15.52 6.04
C TYR A 65 8.02 -15.36 7.27
N ASN A 66 6.72 -15.06 7.08
CA ASN A 66 5.72 -14.85 8.14
C ASN A 66 6.12 -13.78 9.17
N VAL A 67 6.56 -12.61 8.69
CA VAL A 67 6.90 -11.45 9.53
C VAL A 67 5.77 -10.41 9.49
N ASP A 68 4.82 -10.55 10.40
CA ASP A 68 3.57 -9.77 10.42
C ASP A 68 3.77 -8.28 10.81
N GLU A 69 4.84 -7.94 11.54
CA GLU A 69 5.04 -6.59 12.09
C GLU A 69 5.28 -5.52 11.01
N LEU A 70 5.63 -5.94 9.80
CA LEU A 70 5.91 -5.04 8.68
C LEU A 70 4.65 -4.65 7.89
N GLU A 71 3.60 -5.46 7.94
CA GLU A 71 2.34 -5.25 7.22
C GLU A 71 1.76 -3.85 7.49
N ALA A 72 1.48 -3.55 8.76
CA ALA A 72 0.84 -2.30 9.15
C ALA A 72 1.75 -1.08 8.92
N LYS A 73 3.07 -1.27 9.09
CA LYS A 73 4.06 -0.22 8.90
C LYS A 73 4.17 0.19 7.43
N MET A 74 4.18 -0.79 6.52
CA MET A 74 4.26 -0.55 5.08
C MET A 74 2.93 -0.04 4.53
N ALA A 75 1.79 -0.49 5.05
CA ALA A 75 0.51 0.12 4.74
C ALA A 75 0.49 1.61 5.12
N ARG A 76 0.97 1.99 6.30
CA ARG A 76 1.06 3.41 6.69
C ARG A 76 1.99 4.20 5.75
N TYR A 77 3.16 3.66 5.42
CA TYR A 77 4.09 4.29 4.51
C TYR A 77 3.48 4.53 3.11
N ILE A 78 2.80 3.53 2.53
CA ILE A 78 2.09 3.66 1.26
C ILE A 78 0.97 4.70 1.37
N LYS A 79 0.22 4.70 2.48
CA LYS A 79 -0.84 5.67 2.73
C LYS A 79 -0.32 7.10 2.69
N GLU A 80 0.82 7.38 3.31
CA GLU A 80 1.46 8.69 3.32
C GLU A 80 1.87 9.14 1.91
N ILE A 81 2.40 8.22 1.10
CA ILE A 81 2.73 8.50 -0.31
C ILE A 81 1.46 8.87 -1.08
N LEU A 82 0.38 8.08 -0.95
CA LEU A 82 -0.89 8.36 -1.62
C LEU A 82 -1.51 9.68 -1.16
N ALA A 83 -1.46 9.98 0.13
CA ALA A 83 -1.96 11.23 0.69
C ALA A 83 -1.15 12.46 0.23
N SER A 84 0.12 12.28 -0.11
CA SER A 84 0.96 13.36 -0.65
C SER A 84 0.69 13.71 -2.12
N ALA A 85 -0.17 12.94 -2.81
CA ALA A 85 -0.46 13.12 -4.22
C ALA A 85 -1.07 14.50 -4.51
N LYS A 86 -0.56 15.14 -5.58
CA LYS A 86 -1.11 16.38 -6.14
C LYS A 86 -1.50 16.12 -7.59
N PRO A 87 -2.62 15.42 -7.82
CA PRO A 87 -3.04 15.06 -9.18
C PRO A 87 -3.38 16.32 -10.01
N PRO A 88 -3.19 16.27 -11.34
CA PRO A 88 -3.70 17.30 -12.24
C PRO A 88 -5.23 17.34 -12.21
N TYR A 89 -5.82 18.44 -12.68
CA TYR A 89 -7.23 18.75 -12.45
C TYR A 89 -8.20 17.64 -12.90
N GLU A 90 -7.89 17.02 -14.03
CA GLU A 90 -8.65 15.93 -14.65
C GLU A 90 -8.78 14.67 -13.78
N ASN A 91 -7.91 14.53 -12.78
CA ASN A 91 -7.88 13.38 -11.86
C ASN A 91 -8.50 13.71 -10.49
N TYR A 92 -8.93 14.95 -10.23
CA TYR A 92 -9.63 15.27 -8.99
C TYR A 92 -10.94 14.50 -8.87
N GLY A 93 -11.21 14.00 -7.67
CA GLY A 93 -12.42 13.27 -7.36
C GLY A 93 -12.45 11.82 -7.88
N LEU A 94 -11.92 11.49 -9.06
CA LEU A 94 -11.98 10.14 -9.63
C LEU A 94 -10.74 9.29 -9.30
N ASN A 95 -9.54 9.82 -9.51
CA ASN A 95 -8.28 9.08 -9.33
C ASN A 95 -7.42 9.68 -8.21
N GLN A 96 -7.97 10.59 -7.41
CA GLN A 96 -7.21 11.36 -6.42
C GLN A 96 -6.46 10.47 -5.43
N ASN A 97 -7.16 9.50 -4.82
CA ASN A 97 -6.57 8.61 -3.80
C ASN A 97 -5.67 7.52 -4.42
N THR A 98 -5.79 7.32 -5.73
CA THR A 98 -5.07 6.26 -6.46
C THR A 98 -4.11 6.83 -7.48
N TYR A 99 -3.74 8.11 -7.40
CA TYR A 99 -3.01 8.80 -8.45
C TYR A 99 -1.67 8.10 -8.77
N PHE A 100 -0.90 7.78 -7.74
CA PHE A 100 0.37 7.05 -7.86
C PHE A 100 0.23 5.53 -8.03
N LEU A 101 -0.98 4.99 -7.98
CA LEU A 101 -1.20 3.56 -8.18
C LEU A 101 -1.19 3.21 -9.67
N LYS A 102 -0.55 2.08 -9.99
CA LYS A 102 -0.57 1.40 -11.29
C LYS A 102 -1.27 0.05 -11.11
N SER A 103 -1.75 -0.55 -12.21
CA SER A 103 -2.41 -1.86 -12.18
C SER A 103 -1.53 -2.92 -11.52
N ASP A 104 -0.22 -2.88 -11.79
CA ASP A 104 0.76 -3.80 -11.21
C ASP A 104 0.81 -3.75 -9.69
N HIS A 105 0.57 -2.59 -9.06
CA HIS A 105 0.52 -2.49 -7.60
C HIS A 105 -0.68 -3.25 -7.03
N ILE A 106 -1.83 -3.17 -7.72
CA ILE A 106 -3.04 -3.90 -7.33
C ILE A 106 -2.82 -5.40 -7.51
N ILE A 107 -2.37 -5.81 -8.71
CA ILE A 107 -2.12 -7.21 -9.05
C ILE A 107 -1.11 -7.82 -8.08
N SER A 108 0.00 -7.12 -7.80
CA SER A 108 1.02 -7.58 -6.87
C SER A 108 0.47 -7.73 -5.45
N ALA A 109 -0.47 -6.89 -5.02
CA ALA A 109 -1.07 -6.97 -3.69
C ALA A 109 -2.07 -8.12 -3.56
N LEU A 110 -2.58 -8.67 -4.66
CA LEU A 110 -3.44 -9.87 -4.63
C LEU A 110 -2.67 -11.14 -4.26
N ASN A 111 -1.35 -11.13 -4.40
CA ASN A 111 -0.46 -12.20 -3.91
C ASN A 111 -0.29 -12.17 -2.39
N LEU A 112 -0.73 -11.10 -1.72
CA LEU A 112 -0.73 -11.01 -0.26
C LEU A 112 -1.97 -11.72 0.31
N PRO A 113 -1.89 -12.28 1.52
CA PRO A 113 -3.02 -12.92 2.20
C PRO A 113 -4.26 -12.02 2.23
N ARG A 114 -5.45 -12.64 2.21
CA ARG A 114 -6.69 -11.89 2.42
C ARG A 114 -6.67 -11.25 3.80
N GLY A 115 -7.11 -9.99 3.88
CA GLY A 115 -7.10 -9.23 5.12
C GLY A 115 -5.79 -8.48 5.39
N HIS A 116 -4.73 -8.75 4.63
CA HIS A 116 -3.45 -8.04 4.75
C HIS A 116 -3.62 -6.52 4.56
N ALA A 117 -3.03 -5.72 5.43
CA ALA A 117 -3.29 -4.28 5.57
C ALA A 117 -2.92 -3.50 4.32
N VAL A 118 -1.85 -3.88 3.62
CA VAL A 118 -1.48 -3.24 2.34
C VAL A 118 -2.53 -3.52 1.28
N ARG A 119 -2.98 -4.77 1.16
CA ARG A 119 -4.02 -5.17 0.20
C ARG A 119 -5.33 -4.43 0.48
N ARG A 120 -5.74 -4.40 1.74
CA ARG A 120 -6.91 -3.64 2.20
C ARG A 120 -6.78 -2.14 1.97
N LEU A 121 -5.62 -1.56 2.22
CA LEU A 121 -5.35 -0.14 1.99
C LEU A 121 -5.53 0.23 0.51
N LEU A 122 -4.98 -0.58 -0.40
CA LEU A 122 -5.08 -0.33 -1.83
C LEU A 122 -6.54 -0.45 -2.30
N ALA A 123 -7.27 -1.46 -1.82
CA ALA A 123 -8.72 -1.56 -2.07
C ALA A 123 -9.47 -0.33 -1.53
N ALA A 124 -9.21 0.07 -0.29
CA ALA A 124 -9.85 1.23 0.34
C ALA A 124 -9.55 2.55 -0.41
N ALA A 125 -8.33 2.73 -0.93
CA ALA A 125 -7.99 3.88 -1.76
C ALA A 125 -8.80 3.90 -3.07
N SER A 126 -9.11 2.73 -3.62
CA SER A 126 -9.84 2.57 -4.87
C SER A 126 -11.37 2.70 -4.75
N VAL A 127 -11.94 2.52 -3.56
CA VAL A 127 -13.40 2.56 -3.31
C VAL A 127 -14.05 3.83 -3.86
N GLU A 128 -13.52 5.01 -3.52
CA GLU A 128 -14.13 6.29 -3.93
C GLU A 128 -14.16 6.43 -5.46
N GLY A 129 -13.07 6.07 -6.13
CA GLY A 129 -12.98 6.12 -7.59
C GLY A 129 -13.92 5.11 -8.25
N TYR A 130 -13.97 3.88 -7.73
CA TYR A 130 -14.82 2.81 -8.24
C TYR A 130 -16.31 3.16 -8.13
N LEU A 131 -16.76 3.70 -6.98
CA LEU A 131 -18.16 4.08 -6.77
C LEU A 131 -18.59 5.29 -7.61
N LYS A 132 -17.66 6.18 -7.97
CA LYS A 132 -17.95 7.38 -8.78
C LYS A 132 -18.13 7.10 -10.28
N GLY A 133 -17.93 5.86 -10.74
CA GLY A 133 -18.46 5.37 -12.01
C GLY A 133 -17.43 4.95 -13.07
N GLY A 134 -17.96 4.52 -14.22
CA GLY A 134 -17.31 3.61 -15.18
C GLY A 134 -16.10 4.10 -15.96
N LYS A 135 -15.53 5.27 -15.65
CA LYS A 135 -14.23 5.71 -16.20
C LYS A 135 -13.07 5.50 -15.22
N TYR A 136 -13.33 4.88 -14.07
CA TYR A 136 -12.29 4.59 -13.10
C TYR A 136 -11.22 3.67 -13.68
N LYS A 137 -9.95 4.05 -13.53
CA LYS A 137 -8.83 3.38 -14.22
C LYS A 137 -8.59 1.92 -13.82
N PHE A 138 -9.17 1.47 -12.71
CA PHE A 138 -9.10 0.08 -12.25
C PHE A 138 -10.47 -0.62 -12.25
N ALA A 139 -11.46 -0.09 -12.97
CA ALA A 139 -12.77 -0.72 -13.06
C ALA A 139 -12.68 -2.11 -13.69
N ASP A 140 -11.87 -2.26 -14.76
CA ASP A 140 -11.69 -3.53 -15.46
C ASP A 140 -10.96 -4.56 -14.57
N LEU A 141 -9.98 -4.13 -13.77
CA LEU A 141 -9.30 -5.01 -12.82
C LEU A 141 -10.26 -5.65 -11.80
N ALA A 142 -11.33 -4.95 -11.41
CA ALA A 142 -12.32 -5.51 -10.49
C ALA A 142 -13.16 -6.63 -11.14
N GLN A 143 -13.27 -6.62 -12.48
CA GLN A 143 -13.93 -7.67 -13.26
C GLN A 143 -12.96 -8.83 -13.53
N ASP A 144 -11.73 -8.51 -13.93
CA ASP A 144 -10.70 -9.49 -14.26
C ASP A 144 -10.21 -10.27 -13.03
N TYR A 145 -10.13 -9.61 -11.87
CA TYR A 145 -9.67 -10.20 -10.62
C TYR A 145 -10.79 -10.17 -9.56
N THR A 146 -11.55 -11.27 -9.49
CA THR A 146 -12.66 -11.43 -8.54
C THR A 146 -12.24 -11.24 -7.08
N SER A 147 -10.98 -11.57 -6.73
CA SER A 147 -10.40 -11.33 -5.42
C SER A 147 -10.28 -9.84 -5.10
N TYR A 148 -9.88 -9.01 -6.07
CA TYR A 148 -9.84 -7.56 -5.93
C TYR A 148 -11.26 -6.99 -5.82
N GLY A 149 -12.20 -7.47 -6.63
CA GLY A 149 -13.61 -7.10 -6.51
C GLY A 149 -14.20 -7.40 -5.12
N ALA A 150 -13.86 -8.56 -4.55
CA ALA A 150 -14.28 -8.90 -3.19
C ALA A 150 -13.68 -7.96 -2.13
N ASP A 151 -12.40 -7.60 -2.26
CA ASP A 151 -11.75 -6.63 -1.35
C ASP A 151 -12.40 -5.25 -1.45
N LEU A 152 -12.71 -4.78 -2.67
CA LEU A 152 -13.43 -3.53 -2.89
C LEU A 152 -14.80 -3.54 -2.20
N LEU A 153 -15.58 -4.62 -2.37
CA LEU A 153 -16.90 -4.73 -1.74
C LEU A 153 -16.81 -4.77 -0.21
N GLN A 154 -15.79 -5.46 0.33
CA GLN A 154 -15.54 -5.49 1.77
C GLN A 154 -15.23 -4.09 2.31
N GLU A 155 -14.32 -3.35 1.68
CA GLU A 155 -13.99 -1.99 2.09
C GLU A 155 -15.16 -1.00 1.85
N CYS A 156 -15.94 -1.18 0.78
CA CYS A 156 -17.19 -0.45 0.54
C CYS A 156 -18.20 -0.66 1.69
N SER A 157 -18.34 -1.89 2.20
CA SER A 157 -19.28 -2.19 3.28
C SER A 157 -18.97 -1.39 4.55
N TRP A 158 -17.68 -1.21 4.88
CA TRP A 158 -17.25 -0.38 5.99
C TRP A 158 -17.37 1.11 5.71
N HIS A 159 -17.23 1.51 4.45
CA HIS A 159 -17.45 2.89 4.02
C HIS A 159 -18.93 3.30 4.15
N CYS A 160 -19.86 2.40 3.77
CA CYS A 160 -21.30 2.63 3.85
C CYS A 160 -21.85 2.49 5.28
N ALA A 161 -21.32 1.57 6.09
CA ALA A 161 -21.73 1.42 7.50
C ALA A 161 -21.21 2.56 8.41
N GLY A 162 -20.21 3.32 7.96
CA GLY A 162 -19.57 4.41 8.69
C GLY A 162 -20.01 5.82 8.27
N CYS A 163 -21.21 6.00 7.72
CA CYS A 163 -21.80 7.28 7.30
C CYS A 163 -21.93 8.30 8.47
N SER A 164 -20.81 8.87 8.91
CA SER A 164 -20.68 10.22 9.47
C SER A 164 -19.23 10.64 9.75
N GLU A 165 -18.26 9.72 9.88
CA GLU A 165 -16.89 10.09 10.32
C GLU A 165 -15.73 9.62 9.42
N LYS A 166 -15.87 8.55 8.62
CA LYS A 166 -14.71 7.97 7.90
C LYS A 166 -14.49 8.48 6.48
N MET A 167 -15.43 9.22 5.92
CA MET A 167 -15.21 9.97 4.67
C MET A 167 -14.13 11.05 4.84
N TYR A 168 -13.83 11.43 6.09
CA TYR A 168 -12.81 12.43 6.45
C TYR A 168 -11.38 11.88 6.57
N VAL A 169 -11.16 10.56 6.53
CA VAL A 169 -9.83 9.96 6.75
C VAL A 169 -8.83 10.23 5.62
N TRP A 170 -9.30 10.64 4.43
CA TRP A 170 -8.47 11.00 3.27
C TRP A 170 -8.45 12.50 2.93
N ARG A 171 -9.17 13.35 3.67
CA ARG A 171 -8.99 14.81 3.63
C ARG A 171 -8.21 15.24 4.86
N THR A 172 -6.98 15.73 4.67
CA THR A 172 -6.40 16.62 5.67
C THR A 172 -7.25 17.89 5.78
N PRO A 173 -7.37 18.51 6.97
CA PRO A 173 -8.17 19.71 7.16
C PRO A 173 -7.44 20.91 6.60
N SER A 174 -7.76 21.34 5.37
CA SER A 174 -7.24 22.60 4.83
C SER A 174 -8.22 23.35 3.95
N THR A 175 -9.49 23.44 4.35
CA THR A 175 -10.45 24.36 3.71
C THR A 175 -11.55 24.85 4.66
N GLU A 176 -11.18 25.31 5.85
CA GLU A 176 -11.97 26.32 6.59
C GLU A 176 -11.55 27.77 6.26
N ARG A 177 -10.59 27.97 5.36
CA ARG A 177 -10.26 29.30 4.84
C ARG A 177 -10.91 29.52 3.49
N ASN A 178 -12.21 29.84 3.48
CA ASN A 178 -12.84 30.61 2.39
C ASN A 178 -14.20 31.24 2.78
N SER A 179 -14.44 31.50 4.07
CA SER A 179 -15.52 32.39 4.55
C SER A 179 -15.05 33.81 4.89
N ALA A 180 -13.75 34.12 4.72
CA ALA A 180 -13.18 35.43 5.09
C ALA A 180 -13.00 36.43 3.91
N TYR A 181 -13.41 36.09 2.69
CA TYR A 181 -13.25 36.97 1.50
C TYR A 181 -14.55 37.56 0.94
N LEU A 182 -15.68 37.43 1.62
CA LEU A 182 -16.97 38.05 1.24
C LEU A 182 -17.49 39.06 2.28
N GLN A 183 -16.59 39.71 3.02
CA GLN A 183 -16.93 40.87 3.87
C GLN A 183 -16.08 42.12 3.61
N ASN A 184 -15.30 42.16 2.54
CA ASN A 184 -14.63 43.39 2.10
C ASN A 184 -14.59 43.44 0.56
N LYS A 185 -15.72 43.84 -0.03
CA LYS A 185 -15.79 44.63 -1.27
C LYS A 185 -17.16 45.26 -1.40
#